data_AF-A0A2J0MPU9-F1
#
_entry.id   AF-A0A2J0MPU9-F1
#
_cell.length_a   1.000
_cell.length_b   1.000
_cell.length_c   1.000
_cell.angle_alpha   90.00
_cell.angle_beta   90.00
_cell.angle_gamma   90.00
#
_symmetry.space_group_name_H-M   'P 1'
#
loop_
_entity.id
_entity.type
_entity.pdbx_description
1 polymer ?
#
loop_
_entity_poly.entity_id
_entity_poly.type
_entity_poly.pdbx_seq_one_letter_code
_entity_poly.pdbx_strand_id
1 'polypeptide(L)'
;MANNKMEGFEKTLFKAADKLRKNIDAAEYKHVALGLIFLKYISDSFEEVYLKLKEGKGEYEGADPEDRDEYAAAHVFYVPLKARWSYLYSRAKLPSIGNDLDEAMDAIEKD
;
A
#
# COMPACT_ATOMS: atom_id res chain seq x y z
N MET A 1 -13.36 -9.23 -24.00
CA MET A 1 -12.47 -10.21 -23.33
C MET A 1 -11.85 -9.69 -22.01
N ALA A 2 -11.82 -8.38 -21.74
CA ALA A 2 -11.29 -7.82 -20.48
C ALA A 2 -12.16 -8.14 -19.23
N ASN A 3 -13.49 -8.09 -19.33
CA ASN A 3 -14.40 -8.35 -18.19
C ASN A 3 -14.22 -9.73 -17.55
N ASN A 4 -13.98 -10.78 -18.34
CA ASN A 4 -13.91 -12.15 -17.82
C ASN A 4 -12.62 -12.40 -17.00
N LYS A 5 -11.55 -11.63 -17.29
CA LYS A 5 -10.28 -11.73 -16.56
C LYS A 5 -10.33 -10.99 -15.22
N MET A 6 -10.99 -9.82 -15.18
CA MET A 6 -11.24 -9.09 -13.94
C MET A 6 -12.17 -9.87 -13.01
N GLU A 7 -13.28 -10.41 -13.53
CA GLU A 7 -14.18 -11.27 -12.75
C GLU A 7 -13.45 -12.49 -12.13
N GLY A 8 -12.53 -13.11 -12.88
CA GLY A 8 -11.75 -14.23 -12.37
C GLY A 8 -10.79 -13.84 -11.24
N PHE A 9 -10.18 -12.66 -11.34
CA PHE A 9 -9.28 -12.13 -10.32
C PHE A 9 -10.03 -11.75 -9.03
N GLU A 10 -11.13 -11.01 -9.14
CA GLU A 10 -12.01 -10.66 -8.01
C GLU A 10 -12.51 -11.91 -7.29
N LYS A 11 -13.01 -12.90 -8.03
CA LYS A 11 -13.44 -14.20 -7.46
C LYS A 11 -12.32 -14.90 -6.71
N THR A 12 -11.07 -14.79 -7.18
CA THR A 12 -9.91 -15.39 -6.53
C THR A 12 -9.55 -14.67 -5.24
N LEU A 13 -9.50 -13.33 -5.26
CA LEU A 13 -9.24 -12.52 -4.07
C LEU A 13 -10.32 -12.71 -3.01
N PHE A 14 -11.60 -12.70 -3.42
CA PHE A 14 -12.73 -12.89 -2.52
C PHE A 14 -12.67 -14.26 -1.84
N LYS A 15 -12.41 -15.34 -2.59
CA LYS A 15 -12.22 -16.69 -2.03
C LYS A 15 -11.04 -16.77 -1.08
N ALA A 16 -9.94 -16.09 -1.37
CA ALA A 16 -8.77 -16.06 -0.49
C ALA A 16 -9.10 -15.33 0.83
N ALA A 17 -9.77 -14.18 0.75
CA ALA A 17 -10.24 -13.41 1.90
C ALA A 17 -11.20 -14.23 2.78
N ASP A 18 -12.17 -14.92 2.17
CA ASP A 18 -13.11 -15.80 2.88
C ASP A 18 -12.39 -16.94 3.62
N LYS A 19 -11.33 -17.50 3.03
CA LYS A 19 -10.53 -18.53 3.68
C LYS A 19 -9.75 -17.99 4.89
N LEU A 20 -9.29 -16.74 4.80
CA LEU A 20 -8.45 -16.11 5.83
C LEU A 20 -9.26 -15.55 7.01
N ARG A 21 -10.49 -15.05 6.77
CA ARG A 21 -11.33 -14.49 7.85
C ARG A 21 -11.76 -15.52 8.89
N LYS A 22 -11.79 -16.82 8.54
CA LYS A 22 -12.21 -17.92 9.41
C LYS A 22 -13.55 -17.63 10.10
N ASN A 23 -13.54 -17.40 11.42
CA ASN A 23 -14.74 -17.16 12.23
C ASN A 23 -15.03 -15.67 12.47
N ILE A 24 -14.24 -14.76 11.89
CA ILE A 24 -14.47 -13.31 12.00
C ILE A 24 -15.63 -12.92 11.08
N ASP A 25 -16.52 -12.09 11.61
CA ASP A 25 -17.66 -11.58 10.85
C ASP A 25 -17.19 -10.71 9.68
N ALA A 26 -17.94 -10.72 8.58
CA ALA A 26 -17.60 -9.94 7.40
C ALA A 26 -17.59 -8.43 7.68
N ALA A 27 -18.45 -7.94 8.58
CA ALA A 27 -18.51 -6.52 8.94
C ALA A 27 -17.26 -6.06 9.70
N GLU A 28 -16.57 -6.96 10.40
CA GLU A 28 -15.31 -6.68 11.10
C GLU A 28 -14.10 -6.91 10.17
N TYR A 29 -14.09 -8.03 9.45
CA TYR A 29 -12.99 -8.39 8.55
C TYR A 29 -12.80 -7.40 7.39
N LYS A 30 -13.86 -6.70 6.97
CA LYS A 30 -13.77 -5.66 5.93
C LYS A 30 -12.74 -4.58 6.29
N HIS A 31 -12.59 -4.23 7.57
CA HIS A 31 -11.65 -3.19 8.00
C HIS A 31 -10.20 -3.63 7.77
N VAL A 32 -9.89 -4.89 8.06
CA VAL A 32 -8.57 -5.49 7.80
C VAL A 32 -8.29 -5.56 6.29
N ALA A 33 -9.23 -6.14 5.54
CA ALA A 33 -9.04 -6.33 4.09
C ALA A 33 -8.93 -4.99 3.34
N LEU A 34 -9.83 -4.04 3.61
CA LEU A 34 -9.81 -2.72 2.98
C LEU A 34 -8.59 -1.90 3.43
N GLY A 35 -8.20 -1.98 4.71
CA GLY A 35 -6.98 -1.32 5.20
C GLY A 35 -5.72 -1.82 4.50
N LEU A 36 -5.58 -3.13 4.29
CA LEU A 36 -4.45 -3.71 3.55
C LEU A 36 -4.44 -3.30 2.07
N ILE A 37 -5.60 -3.26 1.42
CA ILE A 37 -5.72 -2.80 0.03
C ILE A 37 -5.35 -1.32 -0.06
N PHE A 38 -5.81 -0.50 0.89
CA PHE A 38 -5.48 0.92 0.95
C PHE A 38 -3.96 1.14 1.12
N LEU A 39 -3.31 0.46 2.08
CA LEU A 39 -1.86 0.52 2.26
C LEU A 39 -1.09 0.10 1.01
N LYS A 40 -1.54 -0.96 0.33
CA LYS A 40 -0.93 -1.39 -0.93
C LYS A 40 -1.04 -0.30 -2.00
N TYR A 41 -2.23 0.26 -2.17
CA TYR A 41 -2.51 1.28 -3.19
C TYR A 41 -1.67 2.53 -3.01
N ILE A 42 -1.62 3.09 -1.80
CA ILE A 42 -0.84 4.30 -1.52
C ILE A 42 0.66 4.03 -1.64
N SER A 43 1.14 2.87 -1.20
CA SER A 43 2.54 2.49 -1.34
C SER A 43 2.95 2.32 -2.81
N ASP A 44 2.08 1.74 -3.65
CA ASP A 44 2.37 1.58 -5.08
C ASP A 44 2.38 2.95 -5.78
N SER A 45 1.43 3.83 -5.44
CA SER A 45 1.36 5.19 -5.97
C SER A 45 2.60 6.02 -5.58
N PHE A 46 3.04 5.89 -4.33
CA PHE A 46 4.30 6.48 -3.85
C PHE A 46 5.51 5.93 -4.62
N GLU A 47 5.60 4.61 -4.78
CA GLU A 47 6.75 3.97 -5.42
C GLU A 47 6.87 4.35 -6.90
N GLU A 48 5.75 4.54 -7.61
CA GLU A 48 5.75 5.06 -8.98
C GLU A 48 6.37 6.45 -9.10
N VAL A 49 6.07 7.36 -8.16
CA VAL A 49 6.64 8.71 -8.13
C VAL A 49 8.10 8.67 -7.67
N TYR A 50 8.40 7.91 -6.61
CA TYR A 50 9.74 7.72 -6.08
C TYR A 50 10.72 7.22 -7.15
N LEU A 51 10.31 6.27 -7.99
CA LEU A 51 11.15 5.74 -9.08
C LEU A 51 11.45 6.79 -10.15
N LYS A 52 10.49 7.68 -10.47
CA LYS A 52 10.71 8.78 -11.43
C LYS A 52 11.66 9.83 -10.86
N LEU A 53 11.45 10.23 -9.60
CA LEU A 53 12.33 11.16 -8.88
C LEU A 53 13.75 10.60 -8.80
N LYS A 54 13.88 9.31 -8.44
CA LYS A 54 15.17 8.63 -8.34
C LYS A 54 15.88 8.47 -9.67
N GLU A 55 15.13 8.30 -10.77
CA GLU A 55 15.71 8.28 -12.11
C GLU A 55 16.32 9.64 -12.48
N GLY A 56 15.77 10.73 -11.96
CA GLY A 56 16.39 12.07 -11.98
C GLY A 56 16.53 12.64 -13.38
N LYS A 57 15.58 12.35 -14.28
CA LYS A 57 15.60 12.79 -15.68
C LYS A 57 14.53 13.84 -15.96
N GLY A 58 14.86 14.79 -16.84
CA GLY A 58 13.91 15.78 -17.33
C GLY A 58 13.47 16.72 -16.21
N GLU A 59 12.16 16.78 -15.96
CA GLU A 59 11.59 17.64 -14.92
C GLU A 59 12.00 17.26 -13.49
N TYR A 60 12.50 16.03 -13.29
CA TYR A 60 12.95 15.53 -11.98
C TYR A 60 14.48 15.63 -11.78
N GLU A 61 15.21 16.31 -12.67
CA GLU A 61 16.66 16.47 -12.51
C GLU A 61 16.98 17.31 -11.26
N GLY A 62 17.71 16.71 -10.32
CA GLY A 62 18.04 17.34 -9.04
C GLY A 62 16.93 17.29 -7.98
N ALA A 63 15.79 16.64 -8.28
CA ALA A 63 14.75 16.39 -7.30
C ALA A 63 15.23 15.40 -6.22
N ASP A 64 14.72 15.54 -5.00
CA ASP A 64 14.99 14.62 -3.91
C ASP A 64 13.81 13.63 -3.77
N PRO A 65 14.02 12.32 -4.02
CA PRO A 65 12.98 11.30 -3.83
C PRO A 65 12.45 11.20 -2.39
N GLU A 66 13.13 11.78 -1.41
CA GLU A 66 12.69 11.82 -0.02
C GLU A 66 12.11 13.18 0.40
N ASP A 67 11.99 14.15 -0.53
CA ASP A 67 11.24 15.39 -0.32
C ASP A 67 9.74 15.17 -0.48
N ARG A 68 8.97 15.66 0.49
CA ARG A 68 7.51 15.46 0.58
C ARG A 68 6.75 16.29 -0.44
N ASP A 69 7.27 17.46 -0.79
CA ASP A 69 6.57 18.41 -1.67
C ASP A 69 6.41 17.84 -3.10
N GLU A 70 7.34 16.98 -3.52
CA GLU A 70 7.30 16.26 -4.80
C GLU A 70 6.08 15.33 -4.92
N TYR A 71 5.63 14.75 -3.80
CA TYR A 71 4.48 13.86 -3.76
C TYR A 71 3.15 14.63 -3.66
N ALA A 72 3.15 15.73 -2.90
CA ALA A 72 1.98 16.60 -2.77
C ALA A 72 1.57 17.20 -4.12
N ALA A 73 2.56 17.61 -4.94
CA ALA A 73 2.32 18.10 -6.30
C ALA A 73 1.68 17.05 -7.23
N ALA A 74 1.95 15.76 -6.98
CA ALA A 74 1.38 14.65 -7.72
C ALA A 74 0.05 14.12 -7.13
N HIS A 75 -0.48 14.75 -6.06
CA HIS A 75 -1.61 14.23 -5.27
C HIS A 75 -1.39 12.81 -4.74
N VAL A 76 -0.14 12.48 -4.40
CA VAL A 76 0.27 11.21 -3.84
C VAL A 76 0.67 11.41 -2.38
N PHE A 77 0.27 10.49 -1.51
CA PHE A 77 0.74 10.49 -0.12
C PHE A 77 2.24 10.20 -0.08
N TYR A 78 3.00 10.95 0.71
CA TYR A 78 4.34 10.53 1.09
C TYR A 78 4.23 9.28 1.97
N VAL A 79 5.03 8.25 1.68
CA VAL A 79 4.99 6.98 2.43
C VAL A 79 6.34 6.75 3.12
N PRO A 80 6.40 6.89 4.45
CA PRO A 80 7.60 6.62 5.23
C PRO A 80 8.13 5.22 5.01
N LEU A 81 9.45 5.03 5.14
CA LEU A 81 10.13 3.73 4.92
C LEU A 81 9.43 2.55 5.63
N LYS A 82 9.01 2.75 6.89
CA LYS A 82 8.34 1.70 7.69
C LYS A 82 6.91 1.38 7.24
N ALA A 83 6.30 2.25 6.43
CA ALA A 83 4.96 2.09 5.90
C ALA A 83 4.95 1.63 4.42
N ARG A 84 6.12 1.61 3.74
CA ARG A 84 6.24 1.11 2.37
C ARG A 84 5.91 -0.38 2.34
N TRP A 85 5.18 -0.82 1.30
CA TRP A 85 4.71 -2.19 1.15
C TRP A 85 5.85 -3.21 1.17
N SER A 86 6.99 -2.88 0.57
CA SER A 86 8.18 -3.75 0.57
C SER A 86 8.69 -4.04 2.00
N TYR A 87 8.68 -3.04 2.88
CA TYR A 87 9.03 -3.18 4.29
C TYR A 87 8.01 -4.08 5.01
N LEU A 88 6.73 -3.78 4.92
CA LEU A 88 5.65 -4.55 5.55
C LEU A 88 5.63 -6.00 5.06
N TYR A 89 5.78 -6.22 3.76
CA TYR A 89 5.83 -7.55 3.15
C TYR A 89 7.02 -8.37 3.66
N SER A 90 8.19 -7.76 3.84
CA SER A 90 9.36 -8.44 4.40
C SER A 90 9.13 -8.95 5.84
N ARG A 91 8.20 -8.31 6.57
CA ARG A 91 7.83 -8.61 7.95
C ARG A 91 6.55 -9.41 8.09
N ALA A 92 5.87 -9.77 6.99
CA ALA A 92 4.53 -10.34 7.01
C ALA A 92 4.39 -11.66 7.80
N LYS A 93 5.50 -12.37 8.07
CA LYS A 93 5.51 -13.61 8.85
C LYS A 93 5.85 -13.41 10.34
N LEU A 94 6.19 -12.19 10.73
CA LEU A 94 6.53 -11.88 12.12
C LEU A 94 5.25 -11.77 12.97
N PRO A 95 5.29 -12.18 14.24
CA PRO A 95 4.17 -11.98 15.16
C PRO A 95 3.79 -10.51 15.34
N SER A 96 4.73 -9.59 15.08
CA SER A 96 4.55 -8.14 15.17
C SER A 96 3.74 -7.52 14.04
N ILE A 97 3.40 -8.27 12.98
CA ILE A 97 2.85 -7.69 11.75
C ILE A 97 1.59 -6.84 11.99
N GLY A 98 0.75 -7.19 12.97
CA GLY A 98 -0.41 -6.36 13.34
C GLY A 98 0.02 -4.96 13.79
N ASN A 99 0.95 -4.88 14.74
CA ASN A 99 1.50 -3.62 15.21
C ASN A 99 2.27 -2.88 14.10
N ASP A 100 3.01 -3.60 13.25
CA ASP A 100 3.75 -2.99 12.13
C ASP A 100 2.78 -2.30 11.15
N LEU A 101 1.57 -2.85 10.95
CA LEU A 101 0.52 -2.24 10.12
C LEU A 101 -0.12 -1.02 10.78
N ASP A 102 -0.42 -1.10 12.08
CA ASP A 102 -0.96 0.03 12.84
C ASP A 102 0.03 1.21 12.85
N GLU A 103 1.32 0.92 13.10
CA GLU A 103 2.39 1.92 13.08
C GLU A 103 2.63 2.53 11.69
N ALA A 104 2.31 1.79 10.63
CA ALA A 104 2.38 2.27 9.25
C ALA A 104 1.24 3.26 8.96
N MET A 105 0.01 2.92 9.35
CA MET A 105 -1.15 3.83 9.23
C MET A 105 -0.92 5.12 10.02
N ASP A 106 -0.51 5.00 11.29
CA ASP A 106 -0.18 6.14 12.15
C ASP A 106 0.91 7.06 11.57
N ALA A 107 1.85 6.50 10.81
CA ALA A 107 2.93 7.27 10.21
C ALA A 107 2.46 8.05 8.99
N ILE A 108 1.57 7.44 8.19
CA ILE A 108 0.97 8.08 7.02
C ILE A 108 -0.02 9.16 7.44
N GLU A 109 -0.77 8.98 8.53
CA GLU A 109 -1.72 9.99 9.04
C GLU A 109 -1.05 11.24 9.64
N LYS A 110 0.20 11.10 10.10
CA LYS A 110 0.98 12.23 10.67
C LYS A 110 1.67 13.07 9.61
N ASP A 111 1.71 12.57 8.38
CA ASP A 111 2.28 13.24 7.22
C ASP A 111 1.19 14.01 6.45
#